data_AF-A0A0D0CWA5-F1
#
_entry.id   AF-A0A0D0CWA5-F1
#
_cell.length_a   1.000
_cell.length_b   1.000
_cell.length_c   1.000
_cell.angle_alpha   90.00
_cell.angle_beta   90.00
_cell.angle_gamma   90.00
#
_symmetry.space_group_name_H-M   'P 1'
#
loop_
_entity.id
_entity.type
_entity.pdbx_description
1 polymer ?
#
loop_
_entity_poly.entity_id
_entity_poly.type
_entity_poly.pdbx_seq_one_letter_code
_entity_poly.pdbx_strand_id
1 'polypeptide(L)'
;MDAPSPGAEDPELTYLNVALAFGFIVLNVIFSYIFDLGVGVSLLVAGIRCVVQLAIMGVLLQKVFETENPWAVAAIAFWLNFMGTFETVVNKSKKRHLNMFPSVLFSLLASTIPTSIIGVRFSMSVTRFWEPSQYIPVVGMLCGSTINGVVVAVTYILKEMQDNRDRVEMYLAFGASRMEASKPILVDALRIALTPTINQMSVLGIIAIPGMMTGAILGGSSVQRAAKLQMIIMFLISASTALASICSATYAVSIVVDHDHRLRQDRIYSKPLYSFSPSQGVLRVLFNAGNAVTNQVGLFGARLSRAFKGGNRARSGSGGREERAGLLERGLSYEEAPLSR
;
A
#
# COMPACT_ATOMS: atom_id res chain seq x y z
N MET A 1 -5.59 36.70 15.63
CA MET A 1 -6.80 35.89 15.86
C MET A 1 -7.75 36.29 14.76
N ASP A 2 -7.60 35.69 13.59
CA ASP A 2 -8.47 35.98 12.46
C ASP A 2 -9.74 35.15 12.60
N ALA A 3 -10.88 35.82 12.56
CA ALA A 3 -12.19 35.19 12.64
C ALA A 3 -12.35 34.17 11.49
N PRO A 4 -13.03 33.03 11.71
CA PRO A 4 -13.32 32.09 10.63
C PRO A 4 -14.25 32.79 9.63
N SER A 5 -13.83 32.87 8.38
CA SER A 5 -14.65 33.39 7.28
C SER A 5 -15.96 32.60 7.20
N PRO A 6 -17.13 33.26 7.23
CA PRO A 6 -18.41 32.57 7.06
C PRO A 6 -18.59 32.27 5.55
N GLY A 7 -18.74 31.00 5.18
CA GLY A 7 -19.33 30.64 3.88
C GLY A 7 -18.52 29.74 2.92
N ALA A 8 -17.56 28.94 3.39
CA ALA A 8 -17.19 27.74 2.64
C ALA A 8 -17.94 26.56 3.26
N GLU A 9 -19.11 26.21 2.72
CA GLU A 9 -19.69 24.89 2.98
C GLU A 9 -18.63 23.87 2.57
N ASP A 10 -18.14 23.06 3.52
CA ASP A 10 -17.25 21.96 3.21
C ASP A 10 -17.93 21.10 2.13
N PRO A 11 -17.33 20.88 0.95
CA PRO A 11 -17.98 20.14 -0.12
C PRO A 11 -18.42 18.76 0.40
N GLU A 12 -19.72 18.52 0.47
CA GLU A 12 -20.23 17.24 0.97
C GLU A 12 -19.73 16.10 0.08
N LEU A 13 -18.86 15.26 0.64
CA LEU A 13 -18.31 14.11 -0.06
C LEU A 13 -19.38 13.03 -0.20
N THR A 14 -20.11 13.04 -1.31
CA THR A 14 -21.11 12.02 -1.62
C THR A 14 -20.47 10.71 -2.09
N TYR A 15 -21.17 9.59 -1.92
CA TYR A 15 -20.79 8.28 -2.48
C TYR A 15 -20.54 8.30 -4.00
N LEU A 16 -21.08 9.30 -4.72
CA LEU A 16 -20.78 9.52 -6.14
C LEU A 16 -19.29 9.80 -6.37
N ASN A 17 -18.64 10.59 -5.51
CA ASN A 17 -17.21 10.90 -5.63
C ASN A 17 -16.36 9.63 -5.43
N VAL A 18 -16.77 8.77 -4.50
CA VAL A 18 -16.14 7.46 -4.27
C VAL A 18 -16.34 6.56 -5.49
N ALA A 19 -17.53 6.54 -6.10
CA ALA A 19 -17.81 5.76 -7.31
C ALA A 19 -16.99 6.23 -8.52
N LEU A 20 -16.84 7.55 -8.69
CA LEU A 20 -15.98 8.14 -9.72
C LEU A 20 -14.51 7.73 -9.52
N ALA A 21 -13.99 7.79 -8.28
CA ALA A 21 -12.65 7.33 -7.97
C ALA A 21 -12.47 5.82 -8.21
N PHE A 22 -13.49 5.01 -7.86
CA PHE A 22 -13.51 3.58 -8.13
C PHE A 22 -13.49 3.26 -9.64
N GLY A 23 -14.01 4.16 -10.49
CA GLY A 23 -13.91 4.06 -11.94
C GLY A 23 -12.46 3.92 -12.45
N PHE A 24 -11.49 4.56 -11.78
CA PHE A 24 -10.07 4.39 -12.14
C PHE A 24 -9.54 2.98 -11.83
N ILE A 25 -10.08 2.30 -10.81
CA ILE A 25 -9.77 0.88 -10.55
C ILE A 25 -10.29 0.03 -11.71
N VAL A 26 -11.53 0.27 -12.17
CA VAL A 26 -12.10 -0.45 -13.31
C VAL A 26 -11.26 -0.25 -14.58
N LEU A 27 -10.78 0.96 -14.82
CA LEU A 27 -9.87 1.25 -15.92
C LEU A 27 -8.56 0.45 -15.82
N ASN A 28 -7.97 0.32 -14.64
CA ASN A 28 -6.81 -0.54 -14.41
C ASN A 28 -7.11 -2.03 -14.64
N VAL A 29 -8.32 -2.50 -14.33
CA VAL A 29 -8.76 -3.87 -14.64
C VAL A 29 -8.79 -4.10 -16.15
N ILE A 30 -9.29 -3.12 -16.91
CA ILE A 30 -9.32 -3.16 -18.38
C ILE A 30 -7.89 -3.23 -18.92
N PHE A 31 -6.97 -2.38 -18.45
CA PHE A 31 -5.57 -2.46 -18.88
C PHE A 31 -4.90 -3.78 -18.48
N SER A 32 -5.15 -4.28 -17.26
CA SER A 32 -4.65 -5.59 -16.85
C SER A 32 -5.14 -6.71 -17.77
N TYR A 33 -6.32 -6.57 -18.36
CA TYR A 33 -6.87 -7.54 -19.30
C TYR A 33 -6.26 -7.39 -20.70
N ILE A 34 -6.12 -6.15 -21.19
CA ILE A 34 -5.52 -5.86 -22.50
C ILE A 34 -4.05 -6.32 -22.57
N PHE A 35 -3.30 -6.11 -21.50
CA PHE A 35 -1.88 -6.46 -21.42
C PHE A 35 -1.63 -7.84 -20.76
N ASP A 36 -2.69 -8.59 -20.42
CA ASP A 36 -2.63 -9.92 -19.81
C ASP A 36 -1.76 -10.01 -18.53
N LEU A 37 -1.88 -9.01 -17.63
CA LEU A 37 -1.12 -8.94 -16.38
C LEU A 37 -1.59 -9.95 -15.32
N GLY A 38 -2.81 -10.47 -15.43
CA GLY A 38 -3.39 -11.38 -14.43
C GLY A 38 -3.72 -10.76 -13.05
N VAL A 39 -3.67 -9.43 -12.90
CA VAL A 39 -3.90 -8.73 -11.61
C VAL A 39 -5.31 -8.12 -11.51
N GLY A 40 -6.03 -7.97 -12.62
CA GLY A 40 -7.31 -7.26 -12.69
C GLY A 40 -8.35 -7.73 -11.67
N VAL A 41 -8.64 -9.03 -11.61
CA VAL A 41 -9.63 -9.57 -10.66
C VAL A 41 -9.19 -9.33 -9.21
N SER A 42 -7.92 -9.54 -8.89
CA SER A 42 -7.38 -9.28 -7.55
C SER A 42 -7.50 -7.81 -7.17
N LEU A 43 -7.26 -6.88 -8.10
CA LEU A 43 -7.39 -5.45 -7.87
C LEU A 43 -8.85 -5.05 -7.64
N LEU A 44 -9.78 -5.59 -8.44
CA LEU A 44 -11.21 -5.30 -8.29
C LEU A 44 -11.75 -5.80 -6.94
N VAL A 45 -11.42 -7.05 -6.57
CA VAL A 45 -11.82 -7.63 -5.28
C VAL A 45 -11.22 -6.84 -4.11
N ALA A 46 -9.95 -6.44 -4.21
CA ALA A 46 -9.31 -5.59 -3.20
C ALA A 46 -9.98 -4.21 -3.09
N GLY A 47 -10.35 -3.59 -4.22
CA GLY A 47 -11.06 -2.32 -4.25
C GLY A 47 -12.44 -2.40 -3.59
N ILE A 48 -13.24 -3.40 -3.93
CA ILE A 48 -14.57 -3.60 -3.32
C ILE A 48 -14.43 -3.85 -1.81
N ARG A 49 -13.49 -4.72 -1.41
CA ARG A 49 -13.19 -5.00 0.00
C ARG A 49 -12.78 -3.72 0.73
N CYS A 50 -11.98 -2.85 0.12
CA CYS A 50 -11.57 -1.57 0.68
C CYS A 50 -12.77 -0.65 0.98
N VAL A 51 -13.67 -0.46 0.00
CA VAL A 51 -14.87 0.38 0.18
C VAL A 51 -15.75 -0.14 1.31
N VAL A 52 -16.04 -1.45 1.32
CA VAL A 52 -16.88 -2.07 2.35
C VAL A 52 -16.22 -1.98 3.73
N GLN A 53 -14.92 -2.25 3.83
CA GLN A 53 -14.19 -2.20 5.10
C GLN A 53 -14.13 -0.79 5.68
N LEU A 54 -13.86 0.22 4.86
CA LEU A 54 -13.81 1.62 5.30
C LEU A 54 -15.20 2.11 5.72
N ALA A 55 -16.26 1.76 4.99
CA ALA A 55 -17.63 2.12 5.36
C ALA A 55 -18.04 1.50 6.71
N ILE A 56 -17.75 0.21 6.91
CA ILE A 56 -18.00 -0.47 8.19
C ILE A 56 -17.17 0.17 9.31
N MET A 57 -15.89 0.46 9.07
CA MET A 57 -15.04 1.09 10.08
C MET A 57 -15.52 2.49 10.48
N GLY A 58 -16.01 3.29 9.53
CA GLY A 58 -16.57 4.61 9.84
C GLY A 58 -17.70 4.53 10.89
N VAL A 59 -18.62 3.57 10.71
CA VAL A 59 -19.72 3.36 11.66
C VAL A 59 -19.25 2.74 12.98
N LEU A 60 -18.30 1.79 12.93
CA LEU A 60 -17.78 1.13 14.13
C LEU A 60 -17.01 2.10 15.03
N LEU A 61 -16.12 2.93 14.45
CA LEU A 61 -15.30 3.86 15.22
C LEU A 61 -16.15 4.87 15.99
N GLN A 62 -17.25 5.35 15.41
CA GLN A 62 -18.17 6.26 16.09
C GLN A 62 -18.72 5.67 17.40
N LYS A 63 -19.25 4.44 17.34
CA LYS A 63 -19.77 3.74 18.53
C LYS A 63 -18.69 3.46 19.59
N VAL A 64 -17.48 3.18 19.14
CA VAL A 64 -16.35 2.89 20.03
C VAL A 64 -15.89 4.13 20.76
N PHE A 65 -15.86 5.28 20.08
CA PHE A 65 -15.44 6.55 20.68
C PHE A 65 -16.40 6.99 21.79
N GLU A 66 -17.70 6.67 21.68
CA GLU A 66 -18.72 6.97 22.71
C GLU A 66 -18.58 6.12 23.98
N THR A 67 -17.94 4.94 23.90
CA THR A 67 -17.93 3.97 25.02
C THR A 67 -16.86 4.27 26.07
N GLU A 68 -15.80 5.04 25.73
CA GLU A 68 -14.64 5.41 26.57
C GLU A 68 -14.01 4.28 27.44
N ASN A 69 -14.28 3.01 27.15
CA ASN A 69 -13.86 1.89 27.98
C ASN A 69 -12.48 1.35 27.55
N PRO A 70 -11.47 1.32 28.45
CA PRO A 70 -10.13 0.80 28.14
C PRO A 70 -10.13 -0.64 27.62
N TRP A 71 -11.05 -1.47 28.10
CA TRP A 71 -11.18 -2.87 27.66
C TRP A 71 -11.71 -2.98 26.23
N ALA A 72 -12.59 -2.07 25.81
CA ALA A 72 -13.06 -2.03 24.43
C ALA A 72 -11.92 -1.65 23.47
N VAL A 73 -11.08 -0.68 23.87
CA VAL A 73 -9.89 -0.28 23.10
C VAL A 73 -8.87 -1.42 23.00
N ALA A 74 -8.62 -2.12 24.11
CA ALA A 74 -7.76 -3.30 24.11
C ALA A 74 -8.31 -4.43 23.21
N ALA A 75 -9.62 -4.69 23.26
CA ALA A 75 -10.27 -5.69 22.42
C ALA A 75 -10.14 -5.35 20.92
N ILE A 76 -10.30 -4.08 20.55
CA ILE A 76 -10.13 -3.63 19.15
C ILE A 76 -8.67 -3.72 18.72
N ALA A 77 -7.73 -3.31 19.57
CA ALA A 77 -6.31 -3.44 19.27
C ALA A 77 -5.91 -4.90 19.06
N PHE A 78 -6.43 -5.82 19.88
CA PHE A 78 -6.24 -7.25 19.69
C PHE A 78 -6.90 -7.75 18.40
N TRP A 79 -8.15 -7.33 18.13
CA TRP A 79 -8.87 -7.68 16.92
C TRP A 79 -8.14 -7.25 15.64
N LEU A 80 -7.57 -6.03 15.63
CA LEU A 80 -6.76 -5.54 14.51
C LEU A 80 -5.53 -6.42 14.28
N ASN A 81 -4.81 -6.80 15.34
CA ASN A 81 -3.66 -7.70 15.24
C ASN A 81 -4.06 -9.12 14.79
N PHE A 82 -5.21 -9.62 15.26
CA PHE A 82 -5.75 -10.92 14.87
C PHE A 82 -6.12 -10.94 13.38
N MET A 83 -6.88 -9.95 12.91
CA MET A 83 -7.21 -9.78 11.49
C MET A 83 -5.96 -9.56 10.64
N GLY A 84 -4.98 -8.80 11.14
CA GLY A 84 -3.69 -8.59 10.48
C GLY A 84 -2.89 -9.88 10.30
N THR A 85 -2.90 -10.74 11.33
CA THR A 85 -2.32 -12.08 11.25
C THR A 85 -3.04 -12.94 10.22
N PHE A 86 -4.37 -12.94 10.25
CA PHE A 86 -5.17 -13.69 9.28
C PHE A 86 -4.86 -13.25 7.85
N GLU A 87 -4.83 -11.95 7.58
CA GLU A 87 -4.48 -11.38 6.27
C GLU A 87 -3.05 -11.79 5.84
N THR A 88 -2.09 -11.72 6.77
CA THR A 88 -0.69 -12.13 6.54
C THR A 88 -0.62 -13.59 6.10
N VAL A 89 -1.17 -14.49 6.92
CA VAL A 89 -1.04 -15.93 6.74
C VAL A 89 -1.89 -16.42 5.58
N VAL A 90 -3.15 -16.00 5.49
CA VAL A 90 -4.11 -16.55 4.54
C VAL A 90 -3.97 -15.91 3.16
N ASN A 91 -3.80 -14.59 3.08
CA ASN A 91 -3.93 -13.87 1.82
C ASN A 91 -2.59 -13.42 1.22
N LYS A 92 -1.61 -13.01 2.04
CA LYS A 92 -0.36 -12.41 1.55
C LYS A 92 0.82 -13.37 1.45
N SER A 93 0.94 -14.36 2.34
CA SER A 93 2.08 -15.29 2.35
C SER A 93 1.92 -16.42 1.33
N LYS A 94 2.73 -16.36 0.26
CA LYS A 94 2.81 -17.40 -0.79
C LYS A 94 3.47 -18.69 -0.31
N LYS A 95 4.43 -18.59 0.62
CA LYS A 95 5.08 -19.71 1.30
C LYS A 95 4.75 -19.63 2.79
N ARG A 96 4.52 -20.79 3.42
CA ARG A 96 4.14 -20.89 4.83
C ARG A 96 5.01 -21.91 5.56
N HIS A 97 5.11 -21.76 6.87
CA HIS A 97 5.73 -22.76 7.74
C HIS A 97 4.71 -23.34 8.73
N LEU A 98 5.02 -24.49 9.32
CA LEU A 98 4.22 -25.08 10.40
C LEU A 98 4.04 -24.05 11.54
N ASN A 99 2.83 -23.91 12.08
CA ASN A 99 2.52 -22.96 13.16
C ASN A 99 2.79 -21.48 12.83
N MET A 100 2.69 -21.09 11.55
CA MET A 100 2.88 -19.69 11.12
C MET A 100 1.85 -18.72 11.75
N PHE A 101 0.61 -19.15 11.98
CA PHE A 101 -0.41 -18.28 12.59
C PHE A 101 -0.06 -17.80 14.01
N PRO A 102 0.19 -18.70 15.00
CA PRO A 102 0.57 -18.25 16.33
C PRO A 102 1.92 -17.53 16.34
N SER A 103 2.86 -17.90 15.47
CA SER A 103 4.14 -17.20 15.31
C SER A 103 3.97 -15.73 14.93
N VAL A 104 3.21 -15.49 13.85
CA VAL A 104 2.98 -14.14 13.33
C VAL A 104 2.13 -13.34 14.30
N LEU A 105 1.11 -13.94 14.91
CA LEU A 105 0.28 -13.27 15.92
C LEU A 105 1.11 -12.82 17.12
N PHE A 106 1.97 -13.70 17.65
CA PHE A 106 2.85 -13.35 18.75
C PHE A 106 3.83 -12.24 18.35
N SER A 107 4.41 -12.33 17.15
CA SER A 107 5.35 -11.32 16.65
C SER A 107 4.68 -9.95 16.51
N LEU A 108 3.47 -9.90 15.97
CA LEU A 108 2.69 -8.67 15.83
C LEU A 108 2.27 -8.10 17.19
N LEU A 109 1.76 -8.92 18.10
CA LEU A 109 1.38 -8.46 19.44
C LEU A 109 2.58 -7.97 20.24
N ALA A 110 3.69 -8.72 20.22
CA ALA A 110 4.92 -8.38 20.92
C ALA A 110 5.60 -7.11 20.36
N SER A 111 5.38 -6.79 19.08
CA SER A 111 5.90 -5.56 18.49
C SER A 111 4.94 -4.38 18.63
N THR A 112 3.68 -4.56 18.25
CA THR A 112 2.76 -3.45 18.02
C THR A 112 2.22 -2.90 19.33
N ILE A 113 1.89 -3.77 20.30
CA ILE A 113 1.33 -3.33 21.58
C ILE A 113 2.34 -2.53 22.43
N PRO A 114 3.59 -2.99 22.63
CA PRO A 114 4.56 -2.19 23.39
C PRO A 114 4.92 -0.88 22.68
N THR A 115 5.14 -0.92 21.36
CA THR A 115 5.46 0.29 20.59
C THR A 115 4.30 1.29 20.57
N SER A 116 3.05 0.84 20.47
CA SER A 116 1.89 1.75 20.51
C SER A 116 1.70 2.36 21.90
N ILE A 117 1.82 1.57 22.97
CA ILE A 117 1.67 2.07 24.35
C ILE A 117 2.76 3.10 24.64
N ILE A 118 4.03 2.77 24.37
CA ILE A 118 5.15 3.67 24.61
C ILE A 118 5.04 4.92 23.73
N GLY A 119 4.72 4.75 22.45
CA GLY A 119 4.59 5.84 21.49
C GLY A 119 3.49 6.83 21.85
N VAL A 120 2.29 6.34 22.13
CA VAL A 120 1.14 7.20 22.48
C VAL A 120 1.36 7.86 23.84
N ARG A 121 1.87 7.12 24.84
CA ARG A 121 2.05 7.66 26.19
C ARG A 121 3.18 8.69 26.27
N PHE A 122 4.35 8.38 25.73
CA PHE A 122 5.55 9.20 25.91
C PHE A 122 5.83 10.13 24.75
N SER A 123 5.59 9.70 23.51
CA SER A 123 5.96 10.49 22.33
C SER A 123 4.88 11.49 21.94
N MET A 124 3.60 11.10 22.05
CA MET A 124 2.46 11.98 21.76
C MET A 124 1.96 12.75 23.00
N SER A 125 2.58 12.53 24.17
CA SER A 125 2.23 13.16 25.45
C SER A 125 0.75 13.08 25.81
N VAL A 126 0.09 11.97 25.45
CA VAL A 126 -1.32 11.76 25.76
C VAL A 126 -1.44 11.31 27.21
N THR A 127 -2.22 12.04 28.00
CA THR A 127 -2.40 11.76 29.43
C THR A 127 -3.06 10.41 29.67
N ARG A 128 -4.05 10.05 28.84
CA ARG A 128 -4.71 8.75 28.80
C ARG A 128 -4.34 8.02 27.51
N PHE A 129 -3.40 7.09 27.58
CA PHE A 129 -2.94 6.36 26.38
C PHE A 129 -4.05 5.52 25.70
N TRP A 130 -5.15 5.25 26.40
CA TRP A 130 -6.29 4.51 25.89
C TRP A 130 -7.36 5.40 25.23
N GLU A 131 -7.06 6.67 24.92
CA GLU A 131 -8.00 7.53 24.20
C GLU A 131 -8.33 6.90 22.82
N PRO A 132 -9.58 6.47 22.58
CA PRO A 132 -9.93 5.67 21.40
C PRO A 132 -9.63 6.36 20.07
N SER A 133 -9.86 7.68 20.02
CA SER A 133 -9.67 8.56 18.85
C SER A 133 -8.23 8.59 18.35
N GLN A 134 -7.26 8.38 19.24
CA GLN A 134 -5.82 8.43 18.92
C GLN A 134 -5.21 7.04 18.90
N TYR A 135 -5.51 6.21 19.90
CA TYR A 135 -4.85 4.91 20.05
C TYR A 135 -5.22 3.93 18.93
N ILE A 136 -6.50 3.87 18.54
CA ILE A 136 -6.98 2.90 17.54
C ILE A 136 -6.36 3.17 16.15
N PRO A 137 -6.36 4.41 15.62
CA PRO A 137 -5.67 4.71 14.37
C PRO A 137 -4.16 4.44 14.42
N VAL A 138 -3.51 4.73 15.55
CA VAL A 138 -2.07 4.46 15.71
C VAL A 138 -1.79 2.96 15.63
N VAL A 139 -2.52 2.14 16.40
CA VAL A 139 -2.38 0.68 16.33
C VAL A 139 -2.69 0.15 14.92
N GLY A 140 -3.73 0.67 14.27
CA GLY A 140 -4.08 0.30 12.91
C GLY A 140 -2.97 0.59 11.90
N MET A 141 -2.37 1.77 11.96
CA MET A 141 -1.25 2.16 11.10
C MET A 141 0.01 1.31 11.36
N LEU A 142 0.35 1.08 12.63
CA LEU A 142 1.49 0.24 13.00
C LEU A 142 1.27 -1.18 12.50
N CYS A 143 0.12 -1.79 12.78
CA CYS A 143 -0.22 -3.15 12.34
C CYS A 143 -0.17 -3.26 10.80
N GLY A 144 -0.77 -2.30 10.08
CA GLY A 144 -0.83 -2.28 8.62
C GLY A 144 0.55 -2.31 7.95
N SER A 145 1.48 -1.48 8.43
CA SER A 145 2.85 -1.44 7.91
C SER A 145 3.65 -2.68 8.31
N THR A 146 3.51 -3.11 9.57
CA THR A 146 4.23 -4.26 10.12
C THR A 146 3.85 -5.56 9.40
N ILE A 147 2.59 -5.76 9.01
CA ILE A 147 2.14 -6.91 8.20
C ILE A 147 2.98 -7.06 6.94
N ASN A 148 3.23 -5.98 6.20
CA ASN A 148 4.00 -6.05 4.96
C ASN A 148 5.45 -6.44 5.23
N GLY A 149 6.07 -5.87 6.28
CA GLY A 149 7.43 -6.24 6.68
C GLY A 149 7.56 -7.72 7.06
N VAL A 150 6.63 -8.23 7.87
CA VAL A 150 6.60 -9.64 8.29
C VAL A 150 6.39 -10.58 7.09
N VAL A 151 5.45 -10.26 6.18
CA VAL A 151 5.23 -11.07 4.97
C VAL A 151 6.50 -11.17 4.14
N VAL A 152 7.19 -10.04 3.92
CA VAL A 152 8.43 -9.99 3.14
C VAL A 152 9.54 -10.78 3.82
N ALA A 153 9.77 -10.56 5.12
CA ALA A 153 10.82 -11.25 5.88
C ALA A 153 10.61 -12.77 5.89
N VAL A 154 9.39 -13.24 6.24
CA VAL A 154 9.09 -14.67 6.31
C VAL A 154 9.16 -15.31 4.93
N THR A 155 8.58 -14.68 3.89
CA THR A 155 8.61 -15.25 2.54
C THR A 155 10.03 -15.37 2.00
N TYR A 156 10.88 -14.36 2.27
CA TYR A 156 12.27 -14.38 1.88
C TYR A 156 13.04 -15.50 2.59
N ILE A 157 12.91 -15.63 3.92
CA ILE A 157 13.58 -16.69 4.69
C ILE A 157 13.16 -18.07 4.21
N LEU A 158 11.87 -18.31 4.04
CA LEU A 158 11.38 -19.61 3.58
C LEU A 158 11.85 -19.93 2.15
N LYS A 159 12.03 -18.91 1.32
CA LYS A 159 12.59 -19.09 -0.02
C LYS A 159 14.08 -19.41 0.04
N GLU A 160 14.87 -18.58 0.72
CA GLU A 160 16.32 -18.76 0.84
C GLU A 160 16.70 -20.08 1.51
N MET A 161 15.96 -20.50 2.54
CA MET A 161 16.19 -21.80 3.19
C MET A 161 15.93 -22.99 2.26
N GLN A 162 15.07 -22.83 1.24
CA GLN A 162 14.84 -23.87 0.22
C GLN A 162 15.88 -23.80 -0.90
N ASP A 163 16.15 -22.59 -1.41
CA ASP A 163 17.00 -22.38 -2.57
C ASP A 163 18.49 -22.57 -2.23
N ASN A 164 18.93 -22.18 -1.03
CA ASN A 164 20.32 -22.25 -0.56
C ASN A 164 20.55 -23.32 0.53
N ARG A 165 19.78 -24.41 0.49
CA ARG A 165 19.82 -25.48 1.50
C ARG A 165 21.22 -26.04 1.73
N ASP A 166 21.96 -26.30 0.66
CA ASP A 166 23.23 -27.03 0.72
C ASP A 166 24.27 -26.22 1.49
N ARG A 167 24.18 -24.89 1.39
CA ARG A 167 25.00 -23.95 2.14
C ARG A 167 24.66 -23.95 3.62
N VAL A 168 23.37 -23.95 3.97
CA VAL A 168 22.93 -23.99 5.38
C VAL A 168 23.33 -25.31 6.03
N GLU A 169 23.11 -26.43 5.35
CA GLU A 169 23.51 -27.77 5.82
C GLU A 169 25.03 -27.89 5.96
N MET A 170 25.80 -27.32 5.04
CA MET A 170 27.26 -27.24 5.16
C MET A 170 27.68 -26.53 6.45
N TYR A 171 27.14 -25.34 6.75
CA TYR A 171 27.47 -24.64 8.00
C TYR A 171 27.11 -25.47 9.24
N LEU A 172 25.95 -26.12 9.25
CA LEU A 172 25.52 -27.00 10.35
C LEU A 172 26.46 -28.21 10.49
N ALA A 173 26.93 -28.79 9.38
CA ALA A 173 27.88 -29.91 9.39
C ALA A 173 29.28 -29.50 9.91
N PHE A 174 29.68 -28.24 9.72
CA PHE A 174 30.88 -27.65 10.34
C PHE A 174 30.68 -27.26 11.81
N GLY A 175 29.53 -27.56 12.42
CA GLY A 175 29.24 -27.32 13.83
C GLY A 175 28.69 -25.92 14.14
N ALA A 176 28.30 -25.15 13.12
CA ALA A 176 27.65 -23.85 13.36
C ALA A 176 26.29 -24.03 14.05
N SER A 177 25.96 -23.13 14.98
CA SER A 177 24.64 -23.11 15.58
C SER A 177 23.55 -22.71 14.57
N ARG A 178 22.29 -23.03 14.86
CA ARG A 178 21.14 -22.63 14.01
C ARG A 178 21.11 -21.14 13.68
N MET A 179 21.52 -20.29 14.63
CA MET A 179 21.52 -18.84 14.48
C MET A 179 22.70 -18.38 13.63
N GLU A 180 23.87 -19.00 13.78
CA GLU A 180 25.05 -18.69 12.97
C GLU A 180 24.85 -19.08 11.50
N ALA A 181 24.34 -20.29 11.25
CA ALA A 181 24.05 -20.78 9.90
C ALA A 181 22.99 -19.91 9.19
N SER A 182 22.01 -19.39 9.94
CA SER A 182 20.89 -18.61 9.39
C SER A 182 21.10 -17.10 9.42
N LYS A 183 22.14 -16.60 10.11
CA LYS A 183 22.42 -15.17 10.27
C LYS A 183 22.47 -14.39 8.95
N PRO A 184 23.18 -14.83 7.88
CA PRO A 184 23.21 -14.06 6.64
C PRO A 184 21.82 -13.93 6.01
N ILE A 185 21.06 -15.03 5.97
CA ILE A 185 19.68 -15.06 5.45
C ILE A 185 18.78 -14.13 6.26
N LEU A 186 18.91 -14.14 7.59
CA LEU A 186 18.14 -13.30 8.50
C LEU A 186 18.43 -11.79 8.26
N VAL A 187 19.70 -11.42 8.11
CA VAL A 187 20.09 -10.03 7.86
C VAL A 187 19.53 -9.53 6.53
N ASP A 188 19.62 -10.34 5.47
CA ASP A 188 19.10 -9.96 4.16
C ASP A 188 17.56 -9.87 4.16
N ALA A 189 16.89 -10.81 4.83
CA ALA A 189 15.44 -10.76 5.03
C ALA A 189 14.98 -9.45 5.69
N LEU A 190 15.67 -9.04 6.76
CA LEU A 190 15.35 -7.82 7.50
C LEU A 190 15.63 -6.56 6.69
N ARG A 191 16.74 -6.52 5.93
CA ARG A 191 17.05 -5.40 5.04
C ARG A 191 15.97 -5.22 3.98
N ILE A 192 15.56 -6.30 3.33
CA ILE A 192 14.51 -6.26 2.30
C ILE A 192 13.17 -5.86 2.91
N ALA A 193 12.83 -6.38 4.10
CA ALA A 193 11.59 -6.04 4.81
C ALA A 193 11.51 -4.57 5.24
N LEU A 194 12.64 -3.94 5.60
CA LEU A 194 12.68 -2.54 6.06
C LEU A 194 12.89 -1.52 4.95
N THR A 195 13.33 -1.95 3.76
CA THR A 195 13.57 -1.08 2.61
C THR A 195 12.37 -0.19 2.26
N PRO A 196 11.11 -0.68 2.22
CA PRO A 196 9.95 0.17 1.93
C PRO A 196 9.77 1.31 2.94
N THR A 197 9.97 1.03 4.23
CA THR A 197 9.85 2.04 5.30
C THR A 197 10.93 3.11 5.19
N ILE A 198 12.17 2.70 4.91
CA ILE A 198 13.30 3.63 4.70
C ILE A 198 13.05 4.51 3.47
N ASN A 199 12.63 3.90 2.36
CA ASN A 199 12.31 4.63 1.12
C ASN A 199 11.14 5.59 1.29
N GLN A 200 10.16 5.24 2.13
CA GLN A 200 9.08 6.17 2.44
C GLN A 200 9.63 7.36 3.23
N MET A 201 10.41 7.13 4.29
CA MET A 201 11.02 8.18 5.11
C MET A 201 11.87 9.17 4.31
N SER A 202 12.59 8.74 3.27
CA SER A 202 13.44 9.64 2.47
C SER A 202 12.67 10.61 1.58
N VAL A 203 11.42 10.29 1.24
CA VAL A 203 10.57 11.06 0.32
C VAL A 203 9.59 11.96 1.09
N LEU A 204 9.31 11.64 2.36
CA LEU A 204 8.38 12.36 3.22
C LEU A 204 8.82 13.81 3.47
N GLY A 205 7.88 14.74 3.27
CA GLY A 205 8.09 16.16 3.52
C GLY A 205 8.77 16.92 2.38
N ILE A 206 9.43 16.23 1.44
CA ILE A 206 10.01 16.86 0.23
C ILE A 206 9.07 16.68 -0.97
N ILE A 207 8.64 15.44 -1.23
CA ILE A 207 7.84 15.10 -2.42
C ILE A 207 6.42 14.71 -2.00
N ALA A 208 6.29 13.97 -0.89
CA ALA A 208 5.00 13.44 -0.43
C ALA A 208 4.60 14.07 0.90
N ILE A 209 3.37 14.60 0.96
CA ILE A 209 2.70 14.96 2.21
C ILE A 209 1.83 13.78 2.63
N PRO A 210 2.07 13.17 3.81
CA PRO A 210 1.27 12.06 4.30
C PRO A 210 -0.20 12.41 4.44
N GLY A 211 -1.08 11.47 4.07
CA GLY A 211 -2.53 11.66 4.18
C GLY A 211 -3.00 11.99 5.60
N MET A 212 -2.38 11.42 6.64
CA MET A 212 -2.71 11.75 8.04
C MET A 212 -2.28 13.17 8.42
N MET A 213 -1.12 13.63 7.95
CA MET A 213 -0.68 15.01 8.13
C MET A 213 -1.61 16.00 7.44
N THR A 214 -1.97 15.74 6.17
CA THR A 214 -2.96 16.54 5.43
C THR A 214 -4.31 16.51 6.13
N GLY A 215 -4.77 15.33 6.59
CA GLY A 215 -6.03 15.17 7.32
C GLY A 215 -6.06 15.95 8.62
N ALA A 216 -4.95 15.97 9.38
CA ALA A 216 -4.85 16.78 10.59
C ALA A 216 -4.88 18.28 10.29
N ILE A 217 -4.25 18.73 9.19
CA ILE A 217 -4.27 20.13 8.75
C ILE A 217 -5.70 20.53 8.32
N LEU A 218 -6.36 19.70 7.50
CA LEU A 218 -7.75 19.91 7.08
C LEU A 218 -8.72 19.90 8.28
N GLY A 219 -8.44 19.08 9.29
CA GLY A 219 -9.17 19.07 10.56
C GLY A 219 -8.84 20.24 11.51
N GLY A 220 -8.14 21.27 11.05
CA GLY A 220 -7.85 22.49 11.81
C GLY A 220 -6.64 22.42 12.74
N SER A 221 -5.82 21.37 12.68
CA SER A 221 -4.58 21.30 13.46
C SER A 221 -3.51 22.22 12.90
N SER A 222 -2.65 22.78 13.76
CA SER A 222 -1.51 23.56 13.29
C SER A 222 -0.54 22.68 12.51
N VAL A 223 0.01 23.22 11.42
CA VAL A 223 0.94 22.51 10.53
C VAL A 223 2.14 21.96 11.30
N GLN A 224 2.66 22.72 12.27
CA GLN A 224 3.78 22.31 13.12
C GLN A 224 3.42 21.12 14.02
N ARG A 225 2.18 21.08 14.55
CA ARG A 225 1.72 19.94 15.35
C ARG A 225 1.54 18.71 14.46
N ALA A 226 0.90 18.85 13.30
CA ALA A 226 0.71 17.76 12.35
C ALA A 226 2.05 17.17 11.88
N ALA A 227 3.05 18.01 11.57
CA ALA A 227 4.39 17.57 11.20
C ALA A 227 5.08 16.76 12.32
N LYS A 228 5.01 17.24 13.58
CA LYS A 228 5.58 16.52 14.73
C LYS A 228 4.94 15.16 14.94
N LEU A 229 3.60 15.09 14.87
CA LEU A 229 2.88 13.82 14.98
C LEU A 229 3.26 12.85 13.85
N GLN A 230 3.40 13.35 12.63
CA GLN A 230 3.80 12.54 11.49
C GLN A 230 5.22 11.99 11.64
N MET A 231 6.18 12.79 12.13
CA MET A 231 7.54 12.31 12.43
C MET A 231 7.53 11.19 13.48
N ILE A 232 6.79 11.38 14.58
CA ILE A 232 6.63 10.38 15.64
C ILE A 232 6.07 9.08 15.07
N ILE A 233 4.99 9.15 14.30
CA ILE A 233 4.32 7.97 13.75
C ILE A 233 5.23 7.20 12.80
N MET A 234 6.02 7.88 11.97
CA MET A 234 6.98 7.21 11.10
C MET A 234 8.05 6.46 11.88
N PHE A 235 8.56 7.03 12.98
CA PHE A 235 9.51 6.32 13.84
C PHE A 235 8.88 5.12 14.53
N LEU A 236 7.63 5.23 15.00
CA LEU A 236 6.90 4.11 15.59
C LEU A 236 6.61 3.00 14.59
N ILE A 237 6.22 3.35 13.36
CA ILE A 237 6.03 2.37 12.26
C ILE A 237 7.34 1.63 12.00
N SER A 238 8.46 2.34 11.88
CA SER A 238 9.77 1.74 11.64
C SER A 238 10.20 0.81 12.77
N ALA A 239 10.09 1.27 14.02
CA ALA A 239 10.41 0.47 15.19
C ALA A 239 9.53 -0.79 15.31
N SER A 240 8.21 -0.65 15.12
CA SER A 240 7.27 -1.77 15.16
C SER A 240 7.53 -2.77 14.04
N THR A 241 7.77 -2.29 12.82
CA THR A 241 8.06 -3.14 11.65
C THR A 241 9.36 -3.91 11.84
N ALA A 242 10.41 -3.24 12.32
CA ALA A 242 11.70 -3.89 12.59
C ALA A 242 11.56 -4.97 13.67
N LEU A 243 10.92 -4.64 14.79
CA LEU A 243 10.75 -5.58 15.90
C LEU A 243 9.94 -6.81 15.48
N ALA A 244 8.81 -6.62 14.80
CA ALA A 244 8.00 -7.75 14.34
C ALA A 244 8.70 -8.60 13.29
N SER A 245 9.44 -7.96 12.38
CA SER A 245 10.20 -8.67 11.34
C SER A 245 11.30 -9.50 11.99
N ILE A 246 12.00 -8.98 13.00
CA ILE A 246 13.01 -9.73 13.77
C ILE A 246 12.36 -10.91 14.51
N CYS A 247 11.27 -10.68 15.25
CA CYS A 247 10.58 -11.73 16.00
C CYS A 247 10.05 -12.84 15.07
N SER A 248 9.36 -12.47 13.99
CA SER A 248 8.78 -13.44 13.05
C SER A 248 9.86 -14.21 12.29
N ALA A 249 10.94 -13.53 11.88
CA ALA A 249 12.05 -14.14 11.18
C ALA A 249 12.82 -15.13 12.07
N THR A 250 13.15 -14.75 13.30
CA THR A 250 13.84 -15.64 14.26
C THR A 250 12.98 -16.85 14.63
N TYR A 251 11.67 -16.66 14.76
CA TYR A 251 10.74 -17.77 14.99
C TYR A 251 10.63 -18.70 13.77
N ALA A 252 10.56 -18.14 12.55
CA ALA A 252 10.56 -18.93 11.32
C ALA A 252 11.82 -19.79 11.19
N VAL A 253 13.00 -19.22 11.46
CA VAL A 253 14.26 -19.98 11.49
C VAL A 253 14.22 -21.09 12.55
N SER A 254 13.72 -20.80 13.75
CA SER A 254 13.65 -21.79 14.84
C SER A 254 12.69 -22.96 14.55
N ILE A 255 11.72 -22.77 13.64
CA ILE A 255 10.82 -23.84 13.20
C ILE A 255 11.42 -24.64 12.05
N VAL A 256 12.07 -23.96 11.11
CA VAL A 256 12.64 -24.56 9.89
C VAL A 256 13.94 -25.30 10.19
N VAL A 257 14.76 -24.82 11.12
CA VAL A 257 15.95 -25.50 11.62
C VAL A 257 15.64 -26.07 13.01
N ASP A 258 15.55 -27.39 13.10
CA ASP A 258 15.17 -28.07 14.34
C ASP A 258 16.27 -27.99 15.42
N HIS A 259 15.94 -28.37 16.65
CA HIS A 259 16.90 -28.37 17.76
C HIS A 259 18.11 -29.30 17.51
N ASP A 260 17.93 -30.33 16.69
CA ASP A 260 18.99 -31.26 16.29
C ASP A 260 19.85 -30.76 15.12
N HIS A 261 19.87 -29.45 14.85
CA HIS A 261 20.65 -28.82 13.77
C HIS A 261 20.35 -29.43 12.39
N ARG A 262 19.08 -29.72 12.12
CA ARG A 262 18.61 -30.27 10.84
C ARG A 262 17.63 -29.32 10.18
N LEU A 263 17.81 -29.12 8.88
CA LEU A 263 16.88 -28.36 8.06
C LEU A 263 15.65 -29.22 7.75
N ARG A 264 14.47 -28.78 8.23
CA ARG A 264 13.21 -29.51 8.12
C ARG A 264 12.32 -28.93 7.01
N GLN A 265 12.44 -29.49 5.82
CA GLN A 265 11.64 -29.09 4.65
C GLN A 265 10.19 -29.54 4.75
N ASP A 266 9.91 -30.59 5.53
CA ASP A 266 8.57 -31.09 5.87
C ASP A 266 7.69 -30.00 6.50
N ARG A 267 8.31 -28.97 7.09
CA ARG A 267 7.61 -27.87 7.76
C ARG A 267 7.32 -26.69 6.82
N ILE A 268 7.74 -26.71 5.55
CA ILE A 268 7.50 -25.60 4.59
C ILE A 268 6.43 -26.00 3.58
N TYR A 269 5.30 -25.27 3.61
CA TYR A 269 4.16 -25.49 2.74
C TYR A 269 4.08 -24.40 1.67
N SER A 270 4.00 -24.80 0.40
CA SER A 270 3.81 -23.88 -0.75
C SER A 270 2.38 -23.89 -1.30
N LYS A 271 1.46 -24.69 -0.72
CA LYS A 271 0.08 -24.76 -1.21
C LYS A 271 -0.73 -23.53 -0.74
N PRO A 272 -1.38 -22.78 -1.65
CA PRO A 272 -2.32 -21.73 -1.26
C PRO A 272 -3.52 -22.35 -0.53
N LEU A 273 -3.96 -21.76 0.59
CA LEU A 273 -5.15 -22.23 1.34
C LEU A 273 -6.45 -21.90 0.59
N TYR A 274 -6.42 -20.89 -0.27
CA TYR A 274 -7.56 -20.46 -1.05
C TYR A 274 -7.05 -20.09 -2.45
N SER A 275 -7.31 -20.96 -3.44
CA SER A 275 -7.19 -20.60 -4.84
C SER A 275 -8.52 -19.99 -5.25
N PHE A 276 -8.61 -18.66 -5.23
CA PHE A 276 -9.74 -17.99 -5.88
C PHE A 276 -9.52 -18.10 -7.38
N SER A 277 -9.93 -19.23 -7.96
CA SER A 277 -10.20 -19.31 -9.39
C SER A 277 -11.53 -18.57 -9.60
N PRO A 278 -11.53 -17.38 -10.23
CA PRO A 278 -12.79 -16.70 -10.49
C PRO A 278 -13.69 -17.64 -11.28
N SER A 279 -14.94 -17.81 -10.84
CA SER A 279 -15.91 -18.60 -11.59
C SER A 279 -16.01 -18.02 -13.00
N GLN A 280 -16.16 -18.88 -14.02
CA GLN A 280 -16.24 -18.45 -15.41
C GLN A 280 -17.35 -17.38 -15.65
N GLY A 281 -18.34 -17.29 -14.76
CA GLY A 281 -19.36 -16.25 -14.75
C GLY A 281 -18.80 -14.85 -14.50
N VAL A 282 -17.89 -14.66 -13.54
CA VAL A 282 -17.25 -13.36 -13.28
C VAL A 282 -16.36 -12.95 -14.45
N LEU A 283 -15.61 -13.91 -15.02
CA LEU A 283 -14.84 -13.67 -16.24
C LEU A 283 -15.72 -13.24 -17.40
N ARG A 284 -16.89 -13.87 -17.58
CA ARG A 284 -17.85 -13.51 -18.65
C ARG A 284 -18.45 -12.13 -18.45
N VAL A 285 -18.82 -11.74 -17.23
CA VAL A 285 -19.34 -10.40 -16.95
C VAL A 285 -18.27 -9.33 -17.24
N LEU A 286 -17.02 -9.59 -16.86
CA LEU A 286 -15.90 -8.69 -17.15
C LEU A 286 -15.55 -8.65 -18.64
N PHE A 287 -15.61 -9.78 -19.35
CA PHE A 287 -15.39 -9.86 -20.80
C PHE A 287 -16.48 -9.09 -21.56
N ASN A 288 -17.74 -9.23 -21.13
CA ASN A 288 -18.86 -8.49 -21.71
C ASN A 288 -18.77 -6.98 -21.39
N ALA A 289 -18.35 -6.61 -20.18
CA ALA A 289 -18.11 -5.22 -19.81
C ALA A 289 -16.93 -4.62 -20.59
N GLY A 290 -15.84 -5.36 -20.76
CA GLY A 290 -14.69 -4.98 -21.58
C GLY A 290 -15.06 -4.77 -23.04
N ASN A 291 -15.83 -5.69 -23.63
CA ASN A 291 -16.32 -5.56 -25.01
C ASN A 291 -17.31 -4.40 -25.17
N ALA A 292 -18.15 -4.12 -24.18
CA ALA A 292 -19.06 -2.98 -24.20
C ALA A 292 -18.28 -1.65 -24.16
N VAL A 293 -17.21 -1.56 -23.36
CA VAL A 293 -16.36 -0.36 -23.30
C VAL A 293 -15.51 -0.22 -24.56
N THR A 294 -14.92 -1.29 -25.09
CA THR A 294 -14.18 -1.25 -26.37
C THR A 294 -15.08 -0.79 -27.51
N ASN A 295 -16.34 -1.24 -27.55
CA ASN A 295 -17.31 -0.75 -28.53
C ASN A 295 -17.65 0.73 -28.31
N GLN A 296 -17.78 1.21 -27.07
CA GLN A 296 -18.01 2.62 -26.76
C GLN A 296 -16.82 3.51 -27.14
N VAL A 297 -15.58 3.09 -26.85
CA VAL A 297 -14.35 3.82 -27.22
C VAL A 297 -14.17 3.83 -28.75
N GLY A 298 -14.47 2.72 -29.43
CA GLY A 298 -14.48 2.66 -30.90
C GLY A 298 -15.53 3.58 -31.52
N LEU A 299 -16.73 3.64 -30.95
CA LEU A 299 -17.79 4.57 -31.36
C LEU A 299 -17.41 6.04 -31.11
N PHE A 300 -16.76 6.34 -29.99
CA PHE A 300 -16.29 7.68 -29.68
C PHE A 300 -15.16 8.12 -30.62
N GLY A 301 -14.19 7.24 -30.89
CA GLY A 301 -13.14 7.46 -31.90
C GLY A 301 -13.71 7.66 -33.30
N ALA A 302 -14.73 6.89 -33.68
CA ALA A 302 -15.41 7.03 -34.98
C ALA A 302 -16.24 8.33 -35.08
N ARG A 303 -16.78 8.83 -33.96
CA ARG A 303 -17.47 10.14 -33.88
C ARG A 303 -16.47 11.29 -33.96
N LEU A 304 -15.33 11.19 -33.26
CA LEU A 304 -14.25 12.18 -33.31
C LEU A 304 -13.64 12.27 -34.71
N SER A 305 -13.37 11.12 -35.33
CA SER A 305 -12.86 11.06 -36.71
C SER A 305 -13.84 11.70 -37.70
N ARG A 306 -15.15 11.46 -37.54
CA ARG A 306 -16.18 12.12 -38.35
C ARG A 306 -16.27 13.63 -38.10
N ALA A 307 -16.11 14.09 -36.86
CA ALA A 307 -16.07 15.52 -36.55
C ALA A 307 -14.84 16.21 -37.18
N PHE A 308 -13.66 15.58 -37.11
CA PHE A 308 -12.44 16.08 -37.75
C PHE A 308 -12.51 16.05 -39.29
N LYS A 309 -13.11 15.01 -39.87
CA LYS A 309 -13.29 14.89 -41.33
C LYS A 309 -14.39 15.82 -41.87
N GLY A 310 -15.39 16.16 -41.04
CA GLY A 310 -16.41 17.17 -41.33
C GLY A 310 -15.86 18.60 -41.34
N GLY A 311 -14.97 18.93 -40.39
CA GLY A 311 -14.29 20.23 -40.36
C GLY A 311 -13.37 20.48 -41.56
N ASN A 312 -12.74 19.44 -42.09
CA ASN A 312 -11.81 19.57 -43.23
C ASN A 312 -12.52 19.71 -44.59
N ARG A 313 -13.80 19.28 -44.70
CA ARG A 313 -14.63 19.56 -45.89
C ARG A 313 -15.19 20.98 -45.91
N ALA A 314 -15.41 21.59 -44.74
CA ALA A 314 -15.90 22.96 -44.64
C ALA A 314 -14.82 24.02 -44.99
N ARG A 315 -13.53 23.69 -44.86
CA ARG A 315 -12.42 24.58 -45.26
C ARG A 315 -11.95 24.44 -46.70
N SER A 316 -12.36 23.38 -47.42
CA SER A 316 -11.95 23.17 -48.83
C SER A 316 -12.86 23.85 -49.86
N GLY A 317 -13.86 24.61 -49.42
CA GLY A 317 -14.93 25.14 -50.27
C GLY A 317 -15.08 26.66 -50.35
N SER A 318 -14.13 27.48 -49.87
CA SER A 318 -14.24 28.94 -49.98
C SER A 318 -12.90 29.67 -49.81
N GLY A 319 -12.46 30.40 -50.85
CA GLY A 319 -11.36 31.39 -50.86
C GLY A 319 -10.01 30.80 -51.27
N GLY A 320 -9.57 30.90 -52.53
CA GLY A 320 -9.10 32.13 -53.17
C GLY A 320 -7.57 32.21 -52.99
N ARG A 321 -6.75 31.52 -53.78
CA ARG A 321 -6.22 31.98 -55.09
C ARG A 321 -5.82 33.47 -55.13
N GLU A 322 -5.11 34.00 -54.12
CA GLU A 322 -4.51 35.34 -54.26
C GLU A 322 -3.23 35.65 -53.46
N GLU A 323 -2.74 34.80 -52.55
CA GLU A 323 -1.68 35.23 -51.61
C GLU A 323 -0.35 34.45 -51.73
N ARG A 324 0.12 34.18 -52.95
CA ARG A 324 1.43 33.52 -53.19
C ARG A 324 2.45 34.36 -53.96
N ALA A 325 2.22 35.67 -54.10
CA ALA A 325 3.13 36.58 -54.78
C ALA A 325 3.93 37.51 -53.85
N GLY A 326 3.74 37.46 -52.52
CA GLY A 326 4.27 38.49 -51.61
C GLY A 326 5.42 38.09 -50.66
N LEU A 327 5.91 36.84 -50.68
CA LEU A 327 6.79 36.32 -49.61
C LEU A 327 8.19 35.89 -50.07
N LEU A 328 8.70 36.45 -51.18
CA LEU A 328 10.08 36.22 -51.65
C LEU A 328 10.99 37.46 -51.63
N GLU A 329 10.60 38.54 -50.93
CA GLU A 329 11.39 39.79 -50.88
C GLU A 329 11.76 40.31 -49.49
N ARG A 330 11.70 39.50 -48.42
CA ARG A 330 12.14 39.95 -47.08
C ARG A 330 12.93 38.89 -46.32
N GLY A 331 14.17 38.68 -46.74
CA GLY A 331 15.08 37.76 -46.09
C GLY A 331 16.56 38.09 -46.29
N LEU A 332 16.97 39.35 -46.09
CA LEU A 332 18.38 39.72 -45.91
C LEU A 332 18.50 40.97 -45.03
N SER A 333 18.93 40.80 -43.78
CA SER A 333 19.80 41.73 -43.03
C SER A 333 20.12 41.18 -41.63
N TYR A 334 21.41 40.90 -41.41
CA TYR A 334 22.29 41.22 -40.25
C TYR A 334 21.72 41.10 -38.81
N GLU A 335 22.42 40.61 -37.77
CA GLU A 335 23.85 40.64 -37.46
C GLU A 335 24.16 39.71 -36.26
N GLU A 336 25.43 39.31 -36.13
CA GLU A 336 26.00 38.43 -35.10
C GLU A 336 26.37 39.14 -33.77
N ALA A 337 26.22 38.41 -32.66
CA ALA A 337 27.10 38.35 -31.45
C ALA A 337 27.13 39.55 -30.45
N PRO A 338 27.75 39.42 -29.23
CA PRO A 338 28.38 38.24 -28.60
C PRO A 338 28.04 37.97 -27.11
N LEU A 339 28.54 36.82 -26.64
CA LEU A 339 28.77 36.40 -25.26
C LEU A 339 29.79 37.30 -24.51
N SER A 340 29.60 37.49 -23.21
CA SER A 340 30.68 37.83 -22.28
C SER A 340 30.54 37.11 -20.93
N ARG A 341 31.70 36.72 -20.40
CA ARG A 341 31.97 36.13 -19.08
C ARG A 341 31.64 37.06 -17.93
#